data_AF-A0AAW2H154-F1
#
_entry.id   AF-A0AAW2H154-F1
#
_cell.length_a   1.000
_cell.length_b   1.000
_cell.length_c   1.000
_cell.angle_alpha   90.00
_cell.angle_beta   90.00
_cell.angle_gamma   90.00
#
_symmetry.space_group_name_H-M   'P 1'
#
loop_
_entity.id
_entity.type
_entity.pdbx_description
1 polymer ?
#
loop_
_entity_poly.entity_id
_entity_poly.type
_entity_poly.pdbx_seq_one_letter_code
_entity_poly.pdbx_strand_id
1 'polypeptide(L)'
;MLYQEGISTRGSKQRVGVVVSHELAHQWFGNLVTPSWWTDLWLNEGFASYIEYIGMDAVEPTWKALEQFVVHELQNVFSLDALESSHPISIEVGHPDEIGEIFDKISYGKGASIIRMMDHFLTTEVFKRGLTNYLNSKAYQSAEQNDLWCALTKQAHKDKVLDPSVTVKEIMDTWTLQTGFPVVTVTRNYNNNSITLTQERFLLRNSGTMVTSDAEPLWWIPITYTSEKQLNFTNTRPTKWMKAERSIILNDIDADPTQWVLFNVQETGYYRVNYDRANWQMIIKQLNKQSFKDISTINRAQLIDDALNLAKAGKLDYTIAFDVTSYLAHEIEYLPWRAAFTDIDYLNDMLIKTQGYDKFRVYILKLLDNVYKQVGFIDKVGDPQLTVFTRIDVLNWACDFDHEDCVMNAVQQFKNWRNTPNPDVNNPISPNLKSVVYCTAIRVGGQSEWEFAWQRYRGTNVGSEKDLLLQSLACTREIWLLNRFLDWAVTENSGIRKQDATRVFGSVSSNIVGQPLTFNYFRNKWTHLREYFGTSLSTVNNIIKSATRGISTSYELRDVSQAVLVRLVFSKKFKASLKKKKKMFISKK
;
A
#
# COMPACT_ATOMS: atom_id res chain seq x y z
N MET A 1 9.60 -17.11 9.98
CA MET A 1 10.43 -16.80 8.80
C MET A 1 11.06 -18.08 8.27
N LEU A 2 10.32 -18.89 7.51
CA LEU A 2 10.86 -20.13 6.94
C LEU A 2 10.56 -20.13 5.44
N TYR A 3 11.50 -20.64 4.65
CA TYR A 3 11.39 -20.82 3.22
C TYR A 3 11.70 -22.28 2.88
N GLN A 4 10.89 -22.88 2.02
CA GLN A 4 11.13 -24.23 1.53
C GLN A 4 11.15 -24.24 -0.01
N GLU A 5 12.29 -24.63 -0.57
CA GLU A 5 12.48 -24.77 -2.01
C GLU A 5 11.44 -25.71 -2.62
N GLY A 6 10.91 -25.37 -3.80
CA GLY A 6 9.89 -26.15 -4.49
C GLY A 6 8.48 -26.09 -3.87
N ILE A 7 8.29 -25.45 -2.70
CA ILE A 7 6.96 -25.28 -2.08
C ILE A 7 6.60 -23.80 -1.92
N SER A 8 7.51 -23.01 -1.35
CA SER A 8 7.31 -21.58 -1.10
C SER A 8 7.51 -20.74 -2.36
N THR A 9 6.70 -19.69 -2.53
CA THR A 9 6.77 -18.80 -3.70
C THR A 9 8.02 -17.93 -3.70
N ARG A 10 8.38 -17.36 -4.85
CA ARG A 10 9.42 -16.33 -4.94
C ARG A 10 9.07 -15.08 -4.12
N GLY A 11 7.79 -14.72 -4.05
CA GLY A 11 7.32 -13.66 -3.15
C GLY A 11 7.57 -13.99 -1.67
N SER A 12 7.41 -15.27 -1.28
CA SER A 12 7.75 -15.72 0.07
C SER A 12 9.26 -15.63 0.34
N LYS A 13 10.10 -15.99 -0.64
CA LYS A 13 11.56 -15.85 -0.56
C LYS A 13 11.96 -14.40 -0.35
N GLN A 14 11.41 -13.49 -1.16
CA GLN A 14 11.67 -12.06 -1.03
C GLN A 14 11.18 -11.51 0.31
N ARG A 15 9.97 -11.87 0.75
CA ARG A 15 9.46 -11.46 2.06
C ARG A 15 10.37 -11.89 3.20
N VAL A 16 10.89 -13.13 3.18
CA VAL A 16 11.83 -13.59 4.20
C VAL A 16 13.13 -12.77 4.16
N GLY A 17 13.68 -12.52 2.96
CA GLY A 17 14.90 -11.70 2.81
C GLY A 17 14.73 -10.28 3.33
N VAL A 18 13.61 -9.63 2.96
CA VAL A 18 13.26 -8.27 3.43
C VAL A 18 13.12 -8.24 4.95
N VAL A 19 12.36 -9.16 5.56
CA VAL A 19 12.21 -9.19 7.03
C VAL A 19 13.54 -9.45 7.73
N VAL A 20 14.39 -10.36 7.22
CA VAL A 20 15.73 -10.56 7.80
C VAL A 20 16.56 -9.27 7.71
N SER A 21 16.51 -8.57 6.57
CA SER A 21 17.20 -7.29 6.41
C SER A 21 16.68 -6.21 7.37
N HIS A 22 15.37 -6.18 7.62
CA HIS A 22 14.71 -5.29 8.59
C HIS A 22 15.24 -5.52 10.01
N GLU A 23 15.19 -6.77 10.50
CA GLU A 23 15.63 -7.11 11.85
C GLU A 23 17.14 -6.93 12.05
N LEU A 24 17.94 -7.08 10.97
CA LEU A 24 19.36 -6.75 11.00
C LEU A 24 19.59 -5.23 11.05
N ALA A 25 18.78 -4.42 10.38
CA ALA A 25 18.86 -2.96 10.48
C ALA A 25 18.62 -2.49 11.94
N HIS A 26 17.73 -3.15 12.67
CA HIS A 26 17.48 -2.86 14.08
C HIS A 26 18.68 -3.04 15.01
N GLN A 27 19.70 -3.81 14.61
CA GLN A 27 20.94 -3.90 15.38
C GLN A 27 21.62 -2.52 15.54
N TRP A 28 21.41 -1.60 14.59
CA TRP A 28 21.84 -0.21 14.66
C TRP A 28 20.70 0.75 15.04
N PHE A 29 19.58 0.70 14.33
CA PHE A 29 18.42 1.58 14.51
C PHE A 29 17.38 0.94 15.43
N GLY A 30 17.57 1.10 16.73
CA GLY A 30 16.73 0.51 17.77
C GLY A 30 17.54 -0.07 18.92
N ASN A 31 18.51 -0.93 18.62
CA ASN A 31 19.33 -1.60 19.64
C ASN A 31 20.55 -0.77 20.04
N LEU A 32 21.38 -0.34 19.08
CA LEU A 32 22.56 0.49 19.37
C LEU A 32 22.18 1.92 19.75
N VAL A 33 21.22 2.49 19.03
CA VAL A 33 20.61 3.80 19.34
C VAL A 33 19.11 3.61 19.46
N THR A 34 18.56 3.88 20.64
CA THR A 34 17.16 3.62 20.96
C THR A 34 16.38 4.94 21.06
N PRO A 35 15.11 5.06 20.64
CA PRO A 35 14.33 6.26 20.86
C PRO A 35 14.19 6.52 22.35
N SER A 36 14.29 7.79 22.78
CA SER A 36 14.12 8.17 24.18
C SER A 36 12.72 7.84 24.71
N TRP A 37 11.72 7.84 23.83
CA TRP A 37 10.35 7.44 24.12
C TRP A 37 9.64 6.92 22.87
N TRP A 38 8.49 6.27 23.07
CA TRP A 38 7.63 5.76 21.99
C TRP A 38 7.14 6.84 21.01
N THR A 39 7.21 8.11 21.40
CA THR A 39 6.87 9.24 20.53
C THR A 39 7.66 9.26 19.23
N ASP A 40 8.91 8.85 19.27
CA ASP A 40 9.80 8.77 18.11
C ASP A 40 10.03 7.31 17.67
N LEU A 41 9.05 6.42 17.87
CA LEU A 41 9.12 5.01 17.43
C LEU A 41 9.55 4.86 15.96
N TRP A 42 9.15 5.80 15.10
CA TRP A 42 9.50 5.82 13.70
C TRP A 42 11.01 5.94 13.42
N LEU A 43 11.83 6.43 14.37
CA LEU A 43 13.29 6.40 14.26
C LEU A 43 13.85 4.97 14.24
N ASN A 44 13.09 3.99 14.73
CA ASN A 44 13.42 2.58 14.58
C ASN A 44 12.75 2.02 13.33
N GLU A 45 11.43 1.97 13.36
CA GLU A 45 10.63 1.22 12.40
C GLU A 45 10.71 1.82 10.99
N GLY A 46 10.77 3.16 10.88
CA GLY A 46 10.93 3.83 9.59
C GLY A 46 12.31 3.59 8.97
N PHE A 47 13.37 3.60 9.78
CA PHE A 47 14.72 3.31 9.30
C PHE A 47 14.88 1.85 8.88
N ALA A 48 14.40 0.91 9.71
CA ALA A 48 14.44 -0.50 9.36
C ALA A 48 13.63 -0.79 8.09
N SER A 49 12.45 -0.18 7.94
CA SER A 49 11.59 -0.29 6.75
C SER A 49 12.16 0.33 5.48
N TYR A 50 13.07 1.31 5.57
CA TYR A 50 13.77 1.80 4.37
C TYR A 50 15.03 0.96 4.08
N ILE A 51 15.79 0.62 5.11
CA ILE A 51 17.05 -0.12 4.99
C ILE A 51 16.81 -1.58 4.55
N GLU A 52 15.65 -2.17 4.85
CA GLU A 52 15.32 -3.52 4.39
C GLU A 52 15.37 -3.65 2.85
N TYR A 53 14.93 -2.61 2.12
CA TYR A 53 14.98 -2.58 0.67
C TYR A 53 16.40 -2.31 0.17
N ILE A 54 17.17 -1.46 0.84
CA ILE A 54 18.61 -1.24 0.53
C ILE A 54 19.40 -2.54 0.70
N GLY A 55 19.22 -3.23 1.82
CA GLY A 55 19.91 -4.48 2.12
C GLY A 55 19.51 -5.59 1.16
N MET A 56 18.21 -5.70 0.83
CA MET A 56 17.74 -6.67 -0.14
C MET A 56 18.28 -6.41 -1.55
N ASP A 57 18.31 -5.15 -1.99
CA ASP A 57 18.85 -4.76 -3.30
C ASP A 57 20.37 -4.96 -3.38
N ALA A 58 21.09 -4.76 -2.29
CA ALA A 58 22.53 -5.03 -2.23
C ALA A 58 22.86 -6.54 -2.33
N VAL A 59 22.00 -7.40 -1.79
CA VAL A 59 22.20 -8.86 -1.80
C VAL A 59 21.66 -9.50 -3.09
N GLU A 60 20.51 -9.05 -3.59
CA GLU A 60 19.88 -9.53 -4.83
C GLU A 60 19.50 -8.34 -5.74
N PRO A 61 20.46 -7.67 -6.39
CA PRO A 61 20.20 -6.48 -7.20
C PRO A 61 19.27 -6.76 -8.40
N THR A 62 19.24 -8.00 -8.87
CA THR A 62 18.35 -8.42 -9.97
C THR A 62 16.87 -8.38 -9.57
N TRP A 63 16.55 -8.35 -8.27
CA TRP A 63 15.17 -8.24 -7.79
C TRP A 63 14.65 -6.81 -7.84
N LYS A 64 15.53 -5.80 -7.95
CA LYS A 64 15.15 -4.38 -7.99
C LYS A 64 14.27 -3.99 -6.80
N ALA A 65 14.67 -4.39 -5.60
CA ALA A 65 13.87 -4.19 -4.40
C ALA A 65 13.68 -2.69 -4.11
N LEU A 66 14.69 -1.85 -4.38
CA LEU A 66 14.56 -0.40 -4.21
C LEU A 66 13.52 0.23 -5.14
N GLU A 67 13.33 -0.28 -6.36
CA GLU A 67 12.26 0.20 -7.25
C GLU A 67 10.88 -0.22 -6.72
N GLN A 68 10.79 -1.43 -6.17
CA GLN A 68 9.58 -1.99 -5.58
C GLN A 68 9.09 -1.22 -4.34
N PHE A 69 9.99 -0.54 -3.60
CA PHE A 69 9.65 0.32 -2.46
C PHE A 69 8.50 1.29 -2.77
N VAL A 70 8.49 1.89 -3.96
CA VAL A 70 7.52 2.93 -4.33
C VAL A 70 6.09 2.40 -4.28
N VAL A 71 5.84 1.25 -4.91
CA VAL A 71 4.48 0.69 -5.02
C VAL A 71 4.04 -0.10 -3.78
N HIS A 72 5.00 -0.57 -2.97
CA HIS A 72 4.69 -1.40 -1.79
C HIS A 72 4.69 -0.62 -0.47
N GLU A 73 5.54 0.39 -0.31
CA GLU A 73 5.60 1.21 0.90
C GLU A 73 4.97 2.58 0.68
N LEU A 74 5.52 3.38 -0.24
CA LEU A 74 5.18 4.80 -0.41
C LEU A 74 3.72 4.99 -0.84
N GLN A 75 3.32 4.38 -1.97
CA GLN A 75 1.95 4.49 -2.47
C GLN A 75 0.94 3.83 -1.52
N ASN A 76 1.36 2.75 -0.84
CA ASN A 76 0.50 2.02 0.08
C ASN A 76 0.11 2.87 1.30
N VAL A 77 1.06 3.60 1.90
CA VAL A 77 0.79 4.41 3.10
C VAL A 77 -0.06 5.64 2.79
N PHE A 78 -0.01 6.18 1.55
CA PHE A 78 -0.86 7.31 1.15
C PHE A 78 -2.35 7.04 1.38
N SER A 79 -2.81 5.79 1.19
CA SER A 79 -4.22 5.42 1.39
C SER A 79 -4.72 5.66 2.82
N LEU A 80 -3.86 5.48 3.82
CA LEU A 80 -4.17 5.73 5.23
C LEU A 80 -3.90 7.18 5.63
N ASP A 81 -2.80 7.76 5.14
CA ASP A 81 -2.40 9.11 5.53
C ASP A 81 -3.27 10.21 4.87
N ALA A 82 -4.04 9.85 3.84
CA ALA A 82 -5.07 10.69 3.22
C ALA A 82 -6.41 10.69 3.97
N LEU A 83 -6.51 10.02 5.14
CA LEU A 83 -7.71 10.02 5.98
C LEU A 83 -7.62 11.10 7.07
N GLU A 84 -8.77 11.67 7.44
CA GLU A 84 -8.87 12.60 8.58
C GLU A 84 -8.47 11.95 9.90
N SER A 85 -8.64 10.62 10.01
CA SER A 85 -8.28 9.81 11.17
C SER A 85 -6.81 9.38 11.21
N SER A 86 -5.97 9.84 10.28
CA SER A 86 -4.51 9.65 10.35
C SER A 86 -3.92 10.45 11.52
N HIS A 87 -2.63 10.28 11.79
CA HIS A 87 -1.89 11.01 12.82
C HIS A 87 -0.49 11.45 12.33
N PRO A 88 0.17 12.39 13.03
CA PRO A 88 1.58 12.71 12.78
C PRO A 88 2.46 11.49 13.08
N ILE A 89 3.64 11.41 12.45
CA ILE A 89 4.54 10.27 12.68
C ILE A 89 5.23 10.35 14.06
N SER A 90 5.53 11.56 14.51
CA SER A 90 5.97 11.83 15.88
C SER A 90 4.74 12.23 16.69
N ILE A 91 4.28 11.34 17.58
CA ILE A 91 3.04 11.52 18.34
C ILE A 91 3.27 11.31 19.84
N GLU A 92 2.70 12.17 20.68
CA GLU A 92 2.83 12.02 22.13
C GLU A 92 2.13 10.73 22.60
N VAL A 93 2.84 9.90 23.36
CA VAL A 93 2.31 8.64 23.92
C VAL A 93 2.27 8.74 25.42
N GLY A 94 1.07 8.74 26.01
CA GLY A 94 0.88 8.85 27.45
C GLY A 94 0.58 7.51 28.12
N HIS A 95 -0.32 6.71 27.54
CA HIS A 95 -0.80 5.47 28.14
C HIS A 95 -0.24 4.22 27.42
N PRO A 96 0.13 3.14 28.11
CA PRO A 96 0.70 1.93 27.47
C PRO A 96 -0.15 1.32 26.36
N ASP A 97 -1.49 1.32 26.49
CA ASP A 97 -2.38 0.87 25.41
C ASP A 97 -2.19 1.63 24.08
N GLU A 98 -1.76 2.91 24.12
CA GLU A 98 -1.54 3.74 22.93
C GLU A 98 -0.26 3.33 22.18
N ILE A 99 0.68 2.66 22.86
CA ILE A 99 1.91 2.16 22.24
C ILE A 99 1.55 1.20 21.10
N GLY A 100 0.65 0.26 21.33
CA GLY A 100 0.21 -0.69 20.30
C GLY A 100 -0.54 -0.04 19.13
N GLU A 101 -1.06 1.18 19.31
CA GLU A 101 -1.80 1.90 18.26
C GLU A 101 -0.85 2.60 17.27
N ILE A 102 0.40 2.89 17.68
CA ILE A 102 1.39 3.56 16.84
C ILE A 102 2.35 2.59 16.12
N PHE A 103 2.26 1.28 16.39
CA PHE A 103 2.87 0.23 15.56
C PHE A 103 2.02 -0.01 14.31
N ASP A 104 1.93 1.02 13.48
CA ASP A 104 1.02 1.09 12.35
C ASP A 104 1.74 1.50 11.06
N LYS A 105 1.00 1.61 9.94
CA LYS A 105 1.64 1.95 8.66
C LYS A 105 2.22 3.37 8.61
N ILE A 106 1.82 4.26 9.51
CA ILE A 106 2.38 5.61 9.56
C ILE A 106 3.81 5.54 10.10
N SER A 107 4.05 4.87 11.23
CA SER A 107 5.41 4.71 11.78
C SER A 107 6.37 3.99 10.83
N TYR A 108 5.89 2.97 10.11
CA TYR A 108 6.67 2.17 9.17
C TYR A 108 6.77 2.83 7.79
N GLY A 109 5.67 2.88 7.03
CA GLY A 109 5.65 3.27 5.62
C GLY A 109 5.89 4.77 5.40
N LYS A 110 5.25 5.65 6.18
CA LYS A 110 5.52 7.11 6.09
C LYS A 110 6.92 7.39 6.60
N GLY A 111 7.34 6.76 7.70
CA GLY A 111 8.70 6.86 8.23
C GLY A 111 9.76 6.53 7.19
N ALA A 112 9.65 5.36 6.56
CA ALA A 112 10.55 4.95 5.50
C ALA A 112 10.52 5.91 4.30
N SER A 113 9.34 6.39 3.92
CA SER A 113 9.18 7.28 2.76
C SER A 113 9.82 8.65 2.98
N ILE A 114 9.68 9.24 4.17
CA ILE A 114 10.33 10.51 4.50
C ILE A 114 11.84 10.36 4.68
N ILE A 115 12.31 9.20 5.16
CA ILE A 115 13.73 8.86 5.24
C ILE A 115 14.33 8.72 3.84
N ARG A 116 13.65 8.02 2.93
CA ARG A 116 14.03 7.96 1.52
C ARG A 116 14.07 9.36 0.88
N MET A 117 13.07 10.20 1.15
CA MET A 117 13.07 11.58 0.66
C MET A 117 14.32 12.36 1.13
N MET A 118 14.72 12.18 2.39
CA MET A 118 15.98 12.74 2.93
C MET A 118 17.22 12.22 2.24
N ASP A 119 17.31 10.91 1.99
CA ASP A 119 18.43 10.30 1.25
C ASP A 119 18.63 10.97 -0.11
N HIS A 120 17.53 11.21 -0.84
CA HIS A 120 17.59 11.85 -2.15
C HIS A 120 17.94 13.35 -2.06
N PHE A 121 17.30 14.15 -1.20
CA PHE A 121 17.57 15.59 -1.17
C PHE A 121 18.91 15.94 -0.53
N LEU A 122 19.42 15.12 0.39
CA LEU A 122 20.76 15.26 0.95
C LEU A 122 21.83 14.59 0.10
N THR A 123 21.46 13.78 -0.90
CA THR A 123 22.31 12.81 -1.59
C THR A 123 22.74 11.64 -0.70
N THR A 124 22.77 10.44 -1.28
CA THR A 124 23.03 9.20 -0.55
C THR A 124 24.36 9.20 0.19
N GLU A 125 25.39 9.83 -0.37
CA GLU A 125 26.71 9.89 0.28
C GLU A 125 26.70 10.71 1.58
N VAL A 126 26.10 11.91 1.53
CA VAL A 126 26.01 12.82 2.68
C VAL A 126 25.07 12.27 3.72
N PHE A 127 23.95 11.69 3.28
CA PHE A 127 23.00 11.00 4.17
C PHE A 127 23.69 9.87 4.94
N LYS A 128 24.40 8.97 4.26
CA LYS A 128 25.17 7.88 4.91
C LYS A 128 26.23 8.40 5.88
N ARG A 129 27.00 9.43 5.52
CA ARG A 129 27.99 10.04 6.43
C ARG A 129 27.31 10.66 7.65
N GLY A 130 26.19 11.36 7.46
CA GLY A 130 25.41 11.96 8.53
C GLY A 130 24.84 10.93 9.50
N LEU A 131 24.28 9.83 8.97
CA LEU A 131 23.83 8.69 9.77
C LEU A 131 24.97 8.02 10.54
N THR A 132 26.14 7.86 9.91
CA THR A 132 27.32 7.29 10.57
C THR A 132 27.72 8.14 11.77
N ASN A 133 27.74 9.47 11.61
CA ASN A 133 28.03 10.39 12.71
C ASN A 133 26.96 10.34 13.81
N TYR A 134 25.68 10.28 13.43
CA TYR A 134 24.55 10.12 14.36
C TYR A 134 24.72 8.86 15.21
N LEU A 135 24.85 7.69 14.57
CA LEU A 135 24.99 6.40 15.24
C LEU A 135 26.22 6.37 16.17
N ASN A 136 27.37 6.86 15.71
CA ASN A 136 28.57 6.92 16.55
C ASN A 136 28.42 7.86 17.76
N SER A 137 27.72 8.98 17.59
CA SER A 137 27.51 9.96 18.67
C SER A 137 26.51 9.50 19.73
N LYS A 138 25.55 8.64 19.34
CA LYS A 138 24.45 8.14 20.18
C LYS A 138 24.58 6.67 20.52
N ALA A 139 25.70 6.04 20.19
CA ALA A 139 25.97 4.64 20.49
C ALA A 139 25.75 4.35 21.98
N TYR A 140 24.94 3.32 22.26
CA TYR A 140 24.54 2.87 23.60
C TYR A 140 23.77 3.92 24.42
N GLN A 141 23.13 4.88 23.75
CA GLN A 141 22.32 5.92 24.36
C GLN A 141 20.94 6.00 23.69
N SER A 142 20.07 6.83 24.25
CA SER A 142 18.81 7.18 23.63
C SER A 142 18.91 8.43 22.74
N ALA A 143 18.00 8.56 21.78
CA ALA A 143 17.92 9.69 20.87
C ALA A 143 16.48 10.17 20.65
N GLU A 144 16.35 11.46 20.40
CA GLU A 144 15.13 12.09 19.87
C GLU A 144 15.34 12.49 18.41
N GLN A 145 14.26 12.76 17.67
CA GLN A 145 14.39 13.14 16.25
C GLN A 145 15.30 14.37 16.02
N ASN A 146 15.37 15.29 16.99
CA ASN A 146 16.27 16.46 16.91
C ASN A 146 17.75 16.09 16.88
N ASP A 147 18.14 14.97 17.49
CA ASP A 147 19.53 14.48 17.45
C ASP A 147 19.92 14.06 16.03
N LEU A 148 19.01 13.35 15.35
CA LEU A 148 19.16 12.97 13.95
C LEU A 148 19.24 14.22 13.05
N TRP A 149 18.33 15.17 13.24
CA TRP A 149 18.32 16.44 12.49
C TRP A 149 19.63 17.20 12.65
N CYS A 150 20.17 17.26 13.87
CA CYS A 150 21.44 17.92 14.15
C CYS A 150 22.60 17.27 13.39
N ALA A 151 22.68 15.93 13.43
CA ALA A 151 23.75 15.18 12.75
C ALA A 151 23.68 15.34 11.21
N LEU A 152 22.48 15.20 10.63
CA LEU A 152 22.27 15.36 9.20
C LEU A 152 22.55 16.80 8.74
N THR A 153 22.09 17.81 9.49
CA THR A 153 22.35 19.23 9.18
C THR A 153 23.84 19.53 9.18
N LYS A 154 24.58 19.11 10.21
CA LYS A 154 26.03 19.31 10.30
C LYS A 154 26.76 18.72 9.10
N GLN A 155 26.42 17.51 8.70
CA GLN A 155 27.05 16.86 7.55
C GLN A 155 26.65 17.52 6.23
N ALA A 156 25.39 17.89 6.06
CA ALA A 156 24.88 18.55 4.85
C ALA A 156 25.50 19.93 4.63
N HIS A 157 25.72 20.70 5.69
CA HIS A 157 26.42 22.00 5.63
C HIS A 157 27.91 21.83 5.34
N LYS A 158 28.57 20.86 5.99
CA LYS A 158 29.98 20.54 5.74
C LYS A 158 30.23 20.20 4.27
N ASP A 159 29.34 19.42 3.68
CA ASP A 159 29.45 18.95 2.29
C ASP A 159 28.75 19.89 1.28
N LYS A 160 28.18 21.02 1.77
CA LYS A 160 27.52 22.06 0.96
C LYS A 160 26.37 21.55 0.08
N VAL A 161 25.63 20.54 0.55
CA VAL A 161 24.41 20.07 -0.13
C VAL A 161 23.19 20.86 0.28
N LEU A 162 23.15 21.34 1.53
CA LEU A 162 22.08 22.18 2.05
C LEU A 162 22.60 23.62 2.27
N ASP A 163 21.73 24.60 2.03
CA ASP A 163 22.03 26.01 2.29
C ASP A 163 22.43 26.21 3.77
N PRO A 164 23.49 26.96 4.08
CA PRO A 164 23.94 27.16 5.46
C PRO A 164 22.90 27.78 6.40
N SER A 165 21.92 28.52 5.85
CA SER A 165 20.82 29.12 6.62
C SER A 165 19.66 28.16 6.87
N VAL A 166 19.67 26.98 6.25
CA VAL A 166 18.58 26.01 6.29
C VAL A 166 19.02 24.78 7.05
N THR A 167 18.18 24.30 7.97
CA THR A 167 18.41 23.08 8.74
C THR A 167 17.51 21.94 8.28
N VAL A 168 17.96 20.70 8.49
CA VAL A 168 17.11 19.52 8.25
C VAL A 168 15.89 19.56 9.17
N LYS A 169 16.03 20.12 10.37
CA LYS A 169 14.92 20.30 11.32
C LYS A 169 13.79 21.14 10.72
N GLU A 170 14.09 22.30 10.15
CA GLU A 170 13.07 23.18 9.54
C GLU A 170 12.32 22.49 8.39
N ILE A 171 13.00 21.63 7.61
CA ILE A 171 12.35 20.80 6.59
C ILE A 171 11.46 19.75 7.27
N MET A 172 12.06 18.91 8.11
CA MET A 172 11.46 17.64 8.53
C MET A 172 10.43 17.78 9.66
N ASP A 173 10.45 18.87 10.42
CA ASP A 173 9.36 19.18 11.36
C ASP A 173 8.02 19.31 10.62
N THR A 174 8.01 19.87 9.40
CA THR A 174 6.79 19.96 8.57
C THR A 174 6.29 18.60 8.08
N TRP A 175 7.11 17.55 8.12
CA TRP A 175 6.74 16.20 7.70
C TRP A 175 6.42 15.27 8.86
N THR A 176 6.97 15.54 10.04
CA THR A 176 6.89 14.65 11.19
C THR A 176 5.85 15.06 12.23
N LEU A 177 5.65 16.36 12.43
CA LEU A 177 4.81 16.91 13.50
C LEU A 177 3.36 17.19 13.06
N GLN A 178 3.04 17.02 11.78
CA GLN A 178 1.70 17.20 11.24
C GLN A 178 1.19 15.98 10.48
N THR A 179 -0.13 15.79 10.51
CA THR A 179 -0.82 14.67 9.87
C THR A 179 -0.95 14.87 8.36
N GLY A 180 -0.85 13.78 7.60
CA GLY A 180 -1.09 13.78 6.16
C GLY A 180 0.12 14.21 5.34
N PHE A 181 -0.15 14.47 4.06
CA PHE A 181 0.80 14.88 3.05
C PHE A 181 0.12 15.81 2.03
N PRO A 182 0.90 16.58 1.25
CA PRO A 182 0.33 17.50 0.28
C PRO A 182 0.03 16.82 -1.06
N VAL A 183 -0.93 17.38 -1.79
CA VAL A 183 -0.97 17.33 -3.25
C VAL A 183 -0.42 18.64 -3.79
N VAL A 184 0.51 18.54 -4.74
CA VAL A 184 1.06 19.69 -5.48
C VAL A 184 0.31 19.81 -6.81
N THR A 185 -0.41 20.90 -7.01
CA THR A 185 -1.09 21.19 -8.27
C THR A 185 -0.21 22.07 -9.15
N VAL A 186 0.10 21.57 -10.34
CA VAL A 186 0.94 22.20 -11.36
C VAL A 186 0.03 22.91 -12.36
N THR A 187 -0.01 24.24 -12.31
CA THR A 187 -0.75 25.07 -13.28
C THR A 187 0.22 25.76 -14.21
N ARG A 188 0.26 25.35 -15.48
CA ARG A 188 1.11 26.00 -16.48
C ARG A 188 0.47 27.26 -17.05
N ASN A 189 1.26 28.32 -17.15
CA ASN A 189 0.97 29.47 -18.00
C ASN A 189 1.73 29.30 -19.32
N TYR A 190 1.02 28.81 -20.32
CA TYR A 190 1.54 28.50 -21.65
C TYR A 190 1.98 29.73 -22.46
N ASN A 191 1.56 30.94 -22.08
CA ASN A 191 1.89 32.17 -22.82
C ASN A 191 3.27 32.74 -22.45
N ASN A 192 3.66 32.63 -21.18
CA ASN A 192 4.93 33.17 -20.67
C ASN A 192 5.87 32.08 -20.14
N ASN A 193 5.53 30.81 -20.38
CA ASN A 193 6.32 29.64 -20.00
C ASN A 193 6.69 29.58 -18.52
N SER A 194 5.72 29.91 -17.66
CA SER A 194 5.84 29.81 -16.20
C SER A 194 4.90 28.74 -15.65
N ILE A 195 5.22 28.23 -14.46
CA ILE A 195 4.42 27.26 -13.72
C ILE A 195 4.12 27.82 -12.34
N THR A 196 2.84 27.84 -11.99
CA THR A 196 2.41 28.05 -10.60
C THR A 196 2.22 26.69 -9.95
N LEU A 197 2.98 26.43 -8.88
CA LEU A 197 2.81 25.27 -8.02
C LEU A 197 2.04 25.68 -6.79
N THR A 198 0.91 25.03 -6.52
CA THR A 198 0.15 25.21 -5.27
C THR A 198 0.14 23.93 -4.45
N GLN A 199 0.15 24.04 -3.12
CA GLN A 199 0.04 22.90 -2.23
C GLN A 199 -1.19 23.00 -1.34
N GLU A 200 -1.77 21.85 -1.06
CA GLU A 200 -2.84 21.67 -0.07
C GLU A 200 -2.75 20.24 0.49
N ARG A 201 -3.28 20.01 1.69
CA ARG A 201 -3.35 18.65 2.25
C ARG A 201 -4.22 17.76 1.36
N PHE A 202 -3.69 16.61 0.95
CA PHE A 202 -4.47 15.62 0.23
C PHE A 202 -5.37 14.84 1.19
N LEU A 203 -6.67 14.81 0.90
CA LEU A 203 -7.68 14.03 1.61
C LEU A 203 -8.55 13.29 0.60
N LEU A 204 -8.88 12.03 0.90
CA LEU A 204 -9.79 11.23 0.05
C LEU A 204 -11.23 11.73 0.09
N ARG A 205 -11.65 12.38 1.19
CA ARG A 205 -12.96 13.01 1.29
C ARG A 205 -12.90 14.43 0.73
N ASN A 206 -13.68 14.71 -0.30
CA ASN A 206 -13.87 16.08 -0.77
C ASN A 206 -14.74 16.85 0.24
N SER A 207 -14.09 17.46 1.22
CA SER A 207 -14.74 18.33 2.21
C SER A 207 -15.02 19.68 1.56
N GLY A 208 -16.06 19.77 0.71
CA GLY A 208 -16.52 21.04 0.15
C GLY A 208 -16.96 22.08 1.20
N THR A 209 -16.88 21.77 2.50
CA THR A 209 -17.44 22.57 3.60
C THR A 209 -16.80 22.29 4.98
N MET A 210 -15.48 22.11 5.09
CA MET A 210 -14.81 22.20 6.41
C MET A 210 -13.58 23.10 6.34
N VAL A 211 -13.83 24.41 6.30
CA VAL A 211 -12.87 25.41 6.78
C VAL A 211 -12.78 25.24 8.29
N THR A 212 -11.95 24.32 8.76
CA THR A 212 -11.51 24.36 10.17
C THR A 212 -10.63 25.60 10.31
N SER A 213 -10.88 26.38 11.35
CA SER A 213 -10.33 27.71 11.62
C SER A 213 -8.80 27.77 11.85
N ASP A 214 -8.08 26.67 11.64
CA ASP A 214 -6.63 26.60 11.74
C ASP A 214 -6.07 26.66 10.33
N ALA A 215 -5.06 27.52 10.09
CA ALA A 215 -4.40 27.61 8.80
C ALA A 215 -3.99 26.21 8.33
N GLU A 216 -4.48 25.79 7.14
CA GLU A 216 -4.19 24.46 6.61
C GLU A 216 -2.68 24.18 6.63
N PRO A 217 -2.26 22.95 7.00
CA PRO A 217 -0.86 22.60 7.11
C PRO A 217 -0.13 22.82 5.78
N LEU A 218 1.10 23.32 5.89
CA LEU A 218 2.00 23.55 4.76
C LEU A 218 3.30 22.77 5.00
N TRP A 219 3.89 22.29 3.92
CA TRP A 219 5.09 21.46 3.94
C TRP A 219 6.26 22.19 3.26
N TRP A 220 7.48 21.89 3.72
CA TRP A 220 8.72 22.18 2.99
C TRP A 220 8.96 21.10 1.94
N ILE A 221 8.53 21.35 0.70
CA ILE A 221 8.50 20.33 -0.37
C ILE A 221 9.77 20.43 -1.24
N PRO A 222 10.59 19.35 -1.33
CA PRO A 222 11.65 19.25 -2.32
C PRO A 222 11.06 19.00 -3.71
N ILE A 223 11.14 19.99 -4.60
CA ILE A 223 10.57 19.91 -5.94
C ILE A 223 11.63 19.39 -6.92
N THR A 224 11.31 18.28 -7.58
CA THR A 224 12.02 17.77 -8.76
C THR A 224 11.07 17.76 -9.96
N TYR A 225 11.60 18.01 -11.16
CA TYR A 225 10.81 17.90 -12.39
C TYR A 225 11.71 17.58 -13.59
N THR A 226 11.09 17.03 -14.64
CA THR A 226 11.66 16.87 -15.97
C THR A 226 10.62 17.25 -17.03
N SER A 227 11.04 17.40 -18.28
CA SER A 227 10.17 17.70 -19.42
C SER A 227 10.34 16.67 -20.54
N GLU A 228 9.43 16.70 -21.53
CA GLU A 228 9.53 15.91 -22.76
C GLU A 228 10.85 16.13 -23.52
N LYS A 229 11.43 17.33 -23.38
CA LYS A 229 12.70 17.68 -24.01
C LYS A 229 13.90 17.07 -23.29
N GLN A 230 13.90 17.09 -21.95
CA GLN A 230 15.06 16.69 -21.14
C GLN A 230 15.09 15.20 -20.83
N LEU A 231 13.93 14.58 -20.57
CA LEU A 231 13.79 13.16 -20.22
C LEU A 231 14.75 12.68 -19.11
N ASN A 232 15.16 13.57 -18.20
CA ASN A 232 16.09 13.22 -17.13
C ASN A 232 15.34 12.73 -15.89
N PHE A 233 15.15 11.42 -15.83
CA PHE A 233 14.55 10.75 -14.68
C PHE A 233 15.59 10.26 -13.66
N THR A 234 16.87 10.53 -13.85
CA THR A 234 17.95 10.05 -12.96
C THR A 234 18.37 11.06 -11.91
N ASN A 235 18.20 12.36 -12.20
CA ASN A 235 18.51 13.42 -11.26
C ASN A 235 17.35 13.68 -10.31
N THR A 236 17.46 13.14 -9.09
CA THR A 236 16.48 13.32 -8.02
C THR A 236 16.83 14.47 -7.07
N ARG A 237 17.83 15.30 -7.39
CA ARG A 237 18.18 16.45 -6.54
C ARG A 237 17.13 17.55 -6.72
N PRO A 238 16.62 18.16 -5.63
CA PRO A 238 15.62 19.21 -5.74
C PRO A 238 16.14 20.40 -6.55
N THR A 239 15.37 20.83 -7.54
CA THR A 239 15.64 22.05 -8.33
C THR A 239 15.10 23.29 -7.63
N LYS A 240 14.03 23.14 -6.84
CA LYS A 240 13.42 24.20 -6.04
C LYS A 240 12.88 23.63 -4.73
N TRP A 241 12.69 24.51 -3.76
CA TRP A 241 11.99 24.22 -2.52
C TRP A 241 10.74 25.08 -2.43
N MET A 242 9.61 24.46 -2.07
CA MET A 242 8.39 25.16 -1.68
C MET A 242 8.42 25.32 -0.16
N LYS A 243 8.77 26.50 0.35
CA LYS A 243 9.20 26.67 1.76
C LYS A 243 8.02 26.87 2.71
N ALA A 244 7.11 25.89 2.81
CA ALA A 244 5.87 25.99 3.59
C ALA A 244 5.07 27.21 3.15
N GLU A 245 5.12 27.44 1.84
CA GLU A 245 4.42 28.48 1.12
C GLU A 245 3.23 27.85 0.42
N ARG A 246 2.10 28.54 0.37
CA ARG A 246 0.88 28.05 -0.31
C ARG A 246 1.10 27.87 -1.80
N SER A 247 1.92 28.74 -2.39
CA SER A 247 2.18 28.79 -3.83
C SER A 247 3.59 29.30 -4.10
N ILE A 248 4.24 28.76 -5.13
CA ILE A 248 5.48 29.29 -5.70
C ILE A 248 5.36 29.34 -7.23
N ILE A 249 6.13 30.24 -7.85
CA ILE A 249 6.20 30.37 -9.30
C ILE A 249 7.58 29.91 -9.78
N LEU A 250 7.58 29.02 -10.77
CA LEU A 250 8.75 28.63 -11.53
C LEU A 250 8.71 29.34 -12.89
N ASN A 251 9.74 30.12 -13.18
CA ASN A 251 9.91 30.79 -14.47
C ASN A 251 10.89 30.00 -15.34
N ASP A 252 10.93 30.33 -16.64
CA ASP A 252 11.91 29.81 -17.60
C ASP A 252 11.94 28.28 -17.66
N ILE A 253 10.76 27.66 -17.69
CA ILE A 253 10.64 26.20 -17.76
C ILE A 253 11.22 25.70 -19.08
N ASP A 254 12.11 24.71 -19.03
CA ASP A 254 12.67 24.11 -20.24
C ASP A 254 11.71 23.10 -20.89
N ALA A 255 10.53 23.59 -21.30
CA ALA A 255 9.51 22.85 -22.02
C ALA A 255 8.68 23.81 -22.89
N ASP A 256 8.51 23.47 -24.15
CA ASP A 256 7.62 24.23 -25.04
C ASP A 256 6.16 24.12 -24.58
N PRO A 257 5.27 25.05 -24.99
CA PRO A 257 3.84 24.98 -24.65
C PRO A 257 3.13 23.70 -25.13
N THR A 258 3.71 22.96 -26.08
CA THR A 258 3.18 21.71 -26.62
C THR A 258 3.79 20.45 -25.99
N GLN A 259 4.79 20.62 -25.12
CA GLN A 259 5.53 19.54 -24.47
C GLN A 259 5.05 19.34 -23.04
N TRP A 260 4.97 18.09 -22.57
CA TRP A 260 4.63 17.84 -21.17
C TRP A 260 5.78 18.15 -20.20
N VAL A 261 5.40 18.44 -18.95
CA VAL A 261 6.29 18.44 -17.78
C VAL A 261 5.79 17.41 -16.76
N LEU A 262 6.72 16.81 -16.02
CA LEU A 262 6.44 15.81 -15.00
C LEU A 262 7.23 16.15 -13.73
N PHE A 263 6.54 16.18 -12.60
CA PHE A 263 7.10 16.50 -11.29
C PHE A 263 7.21 15.27 -10.38
N ASN A 264 8.08 15.36 -9.38
CA ASN A 264 8.41 14.27 -8.45
C ASN A 264 9.13 13.10 -9.17
N VAL A 265 10.28 13.39 -9.77
CA VAL A 265 11.12 12.40 -10.47
C VAL A 265 11.41 11.21 -9.55
N GLN A 266 11.15 9.99 -10.05
CA GLN A 266 11.19 8.71 -9.30
C GLN A 266 10.32 8.68 -8.02
N GLU A 267 9.31 9.55 -7.91
CA GLU A 267 8.43 9.64 -6.75
C GLU A 267 9.22 9.73 -5.43
N THR A 268 10.33 10.47 -5.42
CA THR A 268 11.20 10.58 -4.24
C THR A 268 10.61 11.40 -3.11
N GLY A 269 9.75 12.37 -3.46
CA GLY A 269 9.02 13.19 -2.51
C GLY A 269 7.74 12.51 -2.06
N TYR A 270 7.41 12.67 -0.77
CA TYR A 270 6.20 12.14 -0.16
C TYR A 270 4.98 13.04 -0.45
N TYR A 271 4.63 13.22 -1.72
CA TYR A 271 3.51 14.04 -2.15
C TYR A 271 2.95 13.57 -3.50
N ARG A 272 1.66 13.84 -3.72
CA ARG A 272 0.99 13.57 -5.00
C ARG A 272 1.09 14.76 -5.93
N VAL A 273 1.01 14.52 -7.24
CA VAL A 273 1.04 15.59 -8.25
C VAL A 273 -0.25 15.62 -9.06
N ASN A 274 -0.88 16.78 -9.13
CA ASN A 274 -1.95 17.07 -10.08
C ASN A 274 -1.48 18.08 -11.12
N TYR A 275 -2.02 18.01 -12.32
CA TYR A 275 -1.67 18.90 -13.43
C TYR A 275 -2.92 19.60 -13.97
N ASP A 276 -2.73 20.73 -14.64
CA ASP A 276 -3.77 21.31 -15.49
C ASP A 276 -4.15 20.34 -16.63
N ARG A 277 -5.36 20.49 -17.15
CA ARG A 277 -5.94 19.58 -18.14
C ARG A 277 -5.06 19.46 -19.39
N ALA A 278 -4.43 20.55 -19.86
CA ALA A 278 -3.63 20.50 -21.07
C ALA A 278 -2.36 19.66 -20.88
N ASN A 279 -1.69 19.78 -19.72
CA ASN A 279 -0.53 18.95 -19.42
C ASN A 279 -0.90 17.47 -19.22
N TRP A 280 -2.03 17.18 -18.55
CA TRP A 280 -2.57 15.81 -18.48
C TRP A 280 -2.78 15.21 -19.86
N GLN A 281 -3.36 15.96 -20.80
CA GLN A 281 -3.57 15.48 -22.18
C GLN A 281 -2.26 15.24 -22.93
N MET A 282 -1.22 16.05 -22.71
CA MET A 282 0.11 15.81 -23.27
C MET A 282 0.76 14.54 -22.70
N ILE A 283 0.60 14.29 -21.39
CA ILE A 283 1.07 13.06 -20.73
C ILE A 283 0.32 11.85 -21.30
N ILE A 284 -1.02 11.89 -21.38
CA ILE A 284 -1.84 10.81 -21.96
C ILE A 284 -1.40 10.52 -23.40
N LYS A 285 -1.15 11.57 -24.20
CA LYS A 285 -0.64 11.42 -25.55
C LYS A 285 0.73 10.72 -25.57
N GLN A 286 1.65 11.08 -24.68
CA GLN A 286 2.95 10.41 -24.56
C GLN A 286 2.82 8.94 -24.16
N LEU A 287 1.98 8.63 -23.18
CA LEU A 287 1.75 7.27 -22.70
C LEU A 287 1.18 6.35 -23.78
N ASN A 288 0.41 6.89 -24.73
CA ASN A 288 -0.12 6.14 -25.87
C ASN A 288 0.80 6.08 -27.10
N LYS A 289 2.01 6.68 -27.05
CA LYS A 289 3.03 6.52 -28.10
C LYS A 289 3.80 5.22 -27.88
N GLN A 290 4.44 4.72 -28.93
CA GLN A 290 5.42 3.62 -28.82
C GLN A 290 6.60 3.97 -27.90
N SER A 291 6.90 5.25 -27.75
CA SER A 291 7.96 5.75 -26.86
C SER A 291 7.46 6.08 -25.44
N PHE A 292 6.36 5.46 -24.98
CA PHE A 292 5.88 5.66 -23.59
C PHE A 292 6.96 5.36 -22.52
N LYS A 293 7.92 4.48 -22.86
CA LYS A 293 9.09 4.15 -22.03
C LYS A 293 10.11 5.29 -21.87
N ASP A 294 9.96 6.38 -22.62
CA ASP A 294 10.70 7.62 -22.38
C ASP A 294 10.40 8.18 -20.98
N ILE A 295 9.21 7.90 -20.44
CA ILE A 295 8.87 8.16 -19.04
C ILE A 295 9.32 6.96 -18.20
N SER A 296 10.08 7.21 -17.12
CA SER A 296 10.59 6.15 -16.25
C SER A 296 9.49 5.24 -15.70
N THR A 297 9.78 3.96 -15.50
CA THR A 297 8.81 2.97 -15.00
C THR A 297 8.21 3.37 -13.64
N ILE A 298 8.99 3.99 -12.75
CA ILE A 298 8.49 4.52 -11.47
C ILE A 298 7.52 5.68 -11.69
N ASN A 299 7.85 6.65 -12.55
CA ASN A 299 6.96 7.78 -12.80
C ASN A 299 5.70 7.37 -13.58
N ARG A 300 5.76 6.32 -14.42
CA ARG A 300 4.56 5.73 -15.02
C ARG A 300 3.64 5.11 -13.97
N ALA A 301 4.20 4.46 -12.94
CA ALA A 301 3.44 3.96 -11.79
C ALA A 301 2.83 5.12 -10.98
N GLN A 302 3.61 6.17 -10.71
CA GLN A 302 3.14 7.38 -10.04
C GLN A 302 1.97 8.02 -10.79
N LEU A 303 2.05 8.19 -12.12
CA LEU A 303 0.99 8.82 -12.90
C LEU A 303 -0.35 8.06 -12.78
N ILE A 304 -0.30 6.73 -12.77
CA ILE A 304 -1.49 5.88 -12.57
C ILE A 304 -2.05 6.07 -11.15
N ASP A 305 -1.20 5.91 -10.13
CA ASP A 305 -1.59 6.00 -8.72
C ASP A 305 -2.16 7.40 -8.38
N ASP A 306 -1.49 8.46 -8.84
CA ASP A 306 -1.94 9.84 -8.68
C ASP A 306 -3.27 10.08 -9.41
N ALA A 307 -3.39 9.70 -10.68
CA ALA A 307 -4.61 9.97 -11.45
C ALA A 307 -5.84 9.29 -10.83
N LEU A 308 -5.73 8.03 -10.42
CA LEU A 308 -6.84 7.28 -9.82
C LEU A 308 -7.19 7.79 -8.41
N ASN A 309 -6.19 8.13 -7.58
CA ASN A 309 -6.44 8.67 -6.24
C ASN A 309 -6.95 10.12 -6.27
N LEU A 310 -6.49 10.95 -7.22
CA LEU A 310 -7.05 12.28 -7.47
C LEU A 310 -8.51 12.19 -7.92
N ALA A 311 -8.84 11.23 -8.79
CA ALA A 311 -10.22 11.01 -9.22
C ALA A 311 -11.11 10.53 -8.07
N LYS A 312 -10.60 9.60 -7.26
CA LYS A 312 -11.25 9.15 -6.02
C LYS A 312 -11.52 10.29 -5.03
N ALA A 313 -10.60 11.24 -4.93
CA ALA A 313 -10.75 12.45 -4.11
C ALA A 313 -11.61 13.55 -4.76
N GLY A 314 -12.07 13.38 -6.00
CA GLY A 314 -12.82 14.39 -6.74
C GLY A 314 -11.99 15.60 -7.20
N LYS A 315 -10.66 15.47 -7.24
CA LYS A 315 -9.71 16.49 -7.72
C LYS A 315 -9.33 16.31 -9.20
N LEU A 316 -9.68 15.17 -9.79
CA LEU A 316 -9.52 14.86 -11.22
C LEU A 316 -10.80 14.18 -11.74
N ASP A 317 -11.13 14.37 -13.00
CA ASP A 317 -12.24 13.64 -13.62
C ASP A 317 -11.84 12.19 -13.90
N TYR A 318 -12.73 11.23 -13.60
CA TYR A 318 -12.48 9.82 -13.87
C TYR A 318 -12.22 9.53 -15.36
N THR A 319 -12.74 10.34 -16.28
CA THR A 319 -12.43 10.25 -17.72
C THR A 319 -10.93 10.43 -17.94
N ILE A 320 -10.30 11.44 -17.32
CA ILE A 320 -8.86 11.67 -17.45
C ILE A 320 -8.09 10.53 -16.78
N ALA A 321 -8.54 10.03 -15.63
CA ALA A 321 -7.90 8.90 -14.97
C ALA A 321 -7.95 7.62 -15.82
N PHE A 322 -9.08 7.31 -16.46
CA PHE A 322 -9.21 6.18 -17.38
C PHE A 322 -8.44 6.38 -18.71
N ASP A 323 -8.33 7.61 -19.19
CA ASP A 323 -7.47 7.94 -20.32
C ASP A 323 -5.99 7.72 -19.95
N VAL A 324 -5.58 8.08 -18.72
CA VAL A 324 -4.23 7.79 -18.20
C VAL A 324 -3.99 6.29 -18.07
N THR A 325 -4.96 5.48 -17.64
CA THR A 325 -4.74 4.02 -17.51
C THR A 325 -4.90 3.26 -18.82
N SER A 326 -5.47 3.87 -19.87
CA SER A 326 -5.71 3.22 -21.16
C SER A 326 -4.44 2.67 -21.82
N TYR A 327 -3.28 3.31 -21.62
CA TYR A 327 -2.01 2.83 -22.17
C TYR A 327 -1.52 1.50 -21.56
N LEU A 328 -2.09 1.06 -20.43
CA LEU A 328 -1.75 -0.23 -19.83
C LEU A 328 -1.94 -1.40 -20.81
N ALA A 329 -2.79 -1.23 -21.83
CA ALA A 329 -2.88 -2.15 -22.97
C ALA A 329 -1.52 -2.44 -23.67
N HIS A 330 -0.52 -1.57 -23.49
CA HIS A 330 0.83 -1.70 -24.05
C HIS A 330 1.91 -1.96 -22.98
N GLU A 331 1.59 -1.81 -21.70
CA GLU A 331 2.52 -1.93 -20.59
C GLU A 331 2.73 -3.40 -20.19
N ILE A 332 3.96 -3.75 -19.82
CA ILE A 332 4.33 -5.11 -19.38
C ILE A 332 5.20 -5.10 -18.11
N GLU A 333 5.69 -3.94 -17.68
CA GLU A 333 6.54 -3.82 -16.50
C GLU A 333 5.73 -3.87 -15.20
N TYR A 334 6.36 -4.38 -14.15
CA TYR A 334 5.67 -4.69 -12.89
C TYR A 334 5.08 -3.48 -12.18
N LEU A 335 5.87 -2.40 -12.00
CA LEU A 335 5.47 -1.29 -11.12
C LEU A 335 4.20 -0.56 -11.59
N PRO A 336 4.03 -0.21 -12.88
CA PRO A 336 2.81 0.46 -13.33
C PRO A 336 1.56 -0.43 -13.17
N TRP A 337 1.69 -1.73 -13.44
CA TRP A 337 0.62 -2.69 -13.19
C TRP A 337 0.30 -2.84 -11.71
N ARG A 338 1.32 -2.90 -10.84
CA ARG A 338 1.16 -3.00 -9.39
C ARG A 338 0.45 -1.77 -8.80
N ALA A 339 0.78 -0.57 -9.28
CA ALA A 339 0.06 0.66 -8.96
C ALA A 339 -1.41 0.56 -9.42
N ALA A 340 -1.64 0.22 -10.69
CA ALA A 340 -2.99 0.08 -11.25
C ALA A 340 -3.87 -0.92 -10.47
N PHE A 341 -3.34 -2.09 -10.12
CA PHE A 341 -4.10 -3.13 -9.44
C PHE A 341 -4.62 -2.71 -8.07
N THR A 342 -3.91 -1.83 -7.36
CA THR A 342 -4.35 -1.34 -6.04
C THR A 342 -5.63 -0.50 -6.16
N ASP A 343 -5.72 0.37 -7.16
CA ASP A 343 -6.90 1.19 -7.38
C ASP A 343 -8.00 0.47 -8.18
N ILE A 344 -7.64 -0.47 -9.07
CA ILE A 344 -8.59 -1.38 -9.72
C ILE A 344 -9.31 -2.22 -8.67
N ASP A 345 -8.65 -2.67 -7.59
CA ASP A 345 -9.26 -3.38 -6.46
C ASP A 345 -10.36 -2.53 -5.79
N TYR A 346 -10.09 -1.25 -5.56
CA TYR A 346 -11.09 -0.32 -5.04
C TYR A 346 -12.27 -0.15 -6.01
N LEU A 347 -12.00 0.08 -7.30
CA LEU A 347 -13.04 0.24 -8.31
C LEU A 347 -13.88 -1.04 -8.46
N ASN A 348 -13.24 -2.20 -8.42
CA ASN A 348 -13.89 -3.50 -8.43
C ASN A 348 -14.88 -3.62 -7.24
N ASP A 349 -14.41 -3.37 -6.02
CA ASP A 349 -15.23 -3.42 -4.81
C ASP A 349 -16.41 -2.45 -4.87
N MET A 350 -16.23 -1.26 -5.44
CA MET A 350 -17.30 -0.25 -5.55
C MET A 350 -18.29 -0.55 -6.68
N LEU A 351 -17.83 -1.08 -7.81
CA LEU A 351 -18.65 -1.26 -9.01
C LEU A 351 -19.34 -2.62 -9.07
N ILE A 352 -18.88 -3.65 -8.36
CA ILE A 352 -19.40 -5.03 -8.47
C ILE A 352 -20.91 -5.18 -8.22
N LYS A 353 -21.52 -4.26 -7.45
CA LYS A 353 -22.97 -4.23 -7.16
C LYS A 353 -23.75 -3.32 -8.13
N THR A 354 -23.12 -2.81 -9.19
CA THR A 354 -23.71 -1.82 -10.11
C THR A 354 -23.98 -2.40 -11.49
N GLN A 355 -24.91 -1.78 -12.24
CA GLN A 355 -25.27 -2.21 -13.60
C GLN A 355 -24.13 -2.06 -14.61
N GLY A 356 -23.11 -1.23 -14.34
CA GLY A 356 -21.99 -0.99 -15.25
C GLY A 356 -20.79 -1.90 -15.06
N TYR A 357 -20.87 -2.87 -14.13
CA TYR A 357 -19.75 -3.73 -13.78
C TYR A 357 -19.26 -4.60 -14.94
N ASP A 358 -20.16 -5.05 -15.81
CA ASP A 358 -19.83 -5.83 -17.00
C ASP A 358 -18.89 -5.06 -17.94
N LYS A 359 -19.16 -3.76 -18.15
CA LYS A 359 -18.33 -2.86 -18.95
C LYS A 359 -16.95 -2.65 -18.31
N PHE A 360 -16.92 -2.46 -16.99
CA PHE A 360 -15.66 -2.35 -16.24
C PHE A 360 -14.82 -3.62 -16.39
N ARG A 361 -15.40 -4.80 -16.16
CA ARG A 361 -14.75 -6.09 -16.36
C ARG A 361 -14.19 -6.24 -17.78
N VAL A 362 -14.99 -5.95 -18.81
CA VAL A 362 -14.56 -6.03 -20.22
C VAL A 362 -13.41 -5.06 -20.50
N TYR A 363 -13.46 -3.86 -19.94
CA TYR A 363 -12.38 -2.88 -20.07
C TYR A 363 -11.07 -3.39 -19.44
N ILE A 364 -11.11 -3.90 -18.21
CA ILE A 364 -9.91 -4.43 -17.55
C ILE A 364 -9.33 -5.63 -18.32
N LEU A 365 -10.17 -6.56 -18.80
CA LEU A 365 -9.72 -7.68 -19.62
C LEU A 365 -9.01 -7.22 -20.92
N LYS A 366 -9.46 -6.11 -21.53
CA LYS A 366 -8.78 -5.52 -22.70
C LYS A 366 -7.41 -4.96 -22.35
N LEU A 367 -7.25 -4.33 -21.20
CA LEU A 367 -5.94 -3.84 -20.74
C LEU A 367 -4.99 -5.01 -20.48
N LEU A 368 -5.49 -6.10 -19.89
CA LEU A 368 -4.69 -7.27 -19.51
C LEU A 368 -4.24 -8.12 -20.71
N ASP A 369 -4.93 -8.06 -21.85
CA ASP A 369 -4.73 -8.99 -22.97
C ASP A 369 -3.26 -9.10 -23.43
N ASN A 370 -2.59 -7.97 -23.63
CA ASN A 370 -1.19 -7.96 -24.09
C ASN A 370 -0.26 -8.55 -23.02
N VAL A 371 -0.32 -8.06 -21.78
CA VAL A 371 0.56 -8.53 -20.70
C VAL A 371 0.30 -9.99 -20.35
N TYR A 372 -0.96 -10.45 -20.41
CA TYR A 372 -1.34 -11.85 -20.21
C TYR A 372 -0.65 -12.77 -21.22
N LYS A 373 -0.66 -12.41 -22.50
CA LYS A 373 0.03 -13.15 -23.57
C LYS A 373 1.55 -13.19 -23.38
N GLN A 374 2.13 -12.13 -22.82
CA GLN A 374 3.57 -12.04 -22.58
C GLN A 374 4.03 -12.89 -21.39
N VAL A 375 3.30 -12.82 -20.26
CA VAL A 375 3.70 -13.54 -19.04
C VAL A 375 3.33 -15.02 -19.09
N GLY A 376 2.18 -15.36 -19.66
CA GLY A 376 1.68 -16.73 -19.82
C GLY A 376 1.54 -17.54 -18.52
N PHE A 377 1.10 -18.80 -18.66
CA PHE A 377 0.87 -19.73 -17.54
C PHE A 377 2.06 -20.64 -17.21
N ILE A 378 3.21 -20.42 -17.85
CA ILE A 378 4.43 -21.22 -17.67
C ILE A 378 5.43 -20.43 -16.84
N ASP A 379 5.72 -20.94 -15.64
CA ASP A 379 6.70 -20.34 -14.74
C ASP A 379 8.08 -20.96 -14.96
N LYS A 380 8.98 -20.23 -15.62
CA LYS A 380 10.32 -20.73 -15.97
C LYS A 380 11.31 -20.33 -14.88
N VAL A 381 12.23 -21.24 -14.55
CA VAL A 381 13.26 -21.02 -13.51
C VAL A 381 14.12 -19.77 -13.78
N GLY A 382 14.40 -19.47 -15.06
CA GLY A 382 15.21 -18.32 -15.47
C GLY A 382 14.45 -16.99 -15.60
N ASP A 383 13.15 -16.94 -15.35
CA ASP A 383 12.39 -15.69 -15.48
C ASP A 383 12.86 -14.64 -14.45
N PRO A 384 12.95 -13.35 -14.82
CA PRO A 384 13.23 -12.29 -13.87
C PRO A 384 12.18 -12.23 -12.74
N GLN A 385 12.61 -11.84 -11.53
CA GLN A 385 11.74 -11.75 -10.35
C GLN A 385 10.48 -10.91 -10.62
N LEU A 386 10.65 -9.72 -11.18
CA LEU A 386 9.53 -8.83 -11.50
C LEU A 386 8.60 -9.41 -12.57
N THR A 387 9.11 -10.17 -13.55
CA THR A 387 8.26 -10.88 -14.52
C THR A 387 7.42 -11.95 -13.85
N VAL A 388 7.98 -12.68 -12.88
CA VAL A 388 7.21 -13.64 -12.07
C VAL A 388 6.13 -12.92 -11.26
N PHE A 389 6.40 -11.76 -10.68
CA PHE A 389 5.39 -10.99 -9.96
C PHE A 389 4.28 -10.45 -10.87
N THR A 390 4.65 -9.89 -12.04
CA THR A 390 3.67 -9.50 -13.05
C THR A 390 2.81 -10.69 -13.46
N ARG A 391 3.40 -11.88 -13.67
CA ARG A 391 2.65 -13.10 -14.00
C ARG A 391 1.61 -13.43 -12.93
N ILE A 392 2.02 -13.45 -11.66
CA ILE A 392 1.11 -13.79 -10.56
C ILE A 392 -0.07 -12.81 -10.52
N ASP A 393 0.21 -11.51 -10.53
CA ASP A 393 -0.82 -10.48 -10.44
C ASP A 393 -1.76 -10.49 -11.66
N VAL A 394 -1.22 -10.57 -12.88
CA VAL A 394 -2.00 -10.61 -14.12
C VAL A 394 -2.87 -11.85 -14.20
N LEU A 395 -2.33 -13.03 -13.86
CA LEU A 395 -3.11 -14.27 -13.88
C LEU A 395 -4.20 -14.29 -12.81
N ASN A 396 -3.94 -13.79 -11.59
CA ASN A 396 -4.98 -13.65 -10.57
C ASN A 396 -6.14 -12.79 -11.11
N TRP A 397 -5.85 -11.60 -11.63
CA TRP A 397 -6.88 -10.69 -12.14
C TRP A 397 -7.60 -11.22 -13.38
N ALA A 398 -6.89 -11.81 -14.33
CA ALA A 398 -7.49 -12.40 -15.52
C ALA A 398 -8.46 -13.53 -15.14
N CYS A 399 -8.06 -14.43 -14.23
CA CYS A 399 -8.91 -15.51 -13.77
C CYS A 399 -10.08 -15.02 -12.90
N ASP A 400 -9.90 -13.96 -12.10
CA ASP A 400 -10.96 -13.35 -11.29
C ASP A 400 -12.04 -12.67 -12.14
N PHE A 401 -11.66 -12.14 -13.30
CA PHE A 401 -12.58 -11.59 -14.31
C PHE A 401 -13.11 -12.63 -15.32
N ASP A 402 -12.94 -13.92 -15.03
CA ASP A 402 -13.40 -15.05 -15.85
C ASP A 402 -12.80 -15.04 -17.28
N HIS A 403 -11.51 -14.70 -17.44
CA HIS A 403 -10.80 -14.88 -18.71
C HIS A 403 -10.73 -16.38 -19.06
N GLU A 404 -11.32 -16.76 -20.19
CA GLU A 404 -11.58 -18.16 -20.55
C GLU A 404 -10.33 -19.05 -20.51
N ASP A 405 -9.26 -18.64 -21.21
CA ASP A 405 -8.00 -19.38 -21.22
C ASP A 405 -7.35 -19.48 -19.83
N CYS A 406 -7.52 -18.45 -18.98
CA CYS A 406 -6.93 -18.43 -17.64
C CYS A 406 -7.63 -19.47 -16.75
N VAL A 407 -8.96 -19.44 -16.75
CA VAL A 407 -9.80 -20.36 -15.98
C VAL A 407 -9.58 -21.80 -16.45
N MET A 408 -9.57 -22.04 -17.77
CA MET A 408 -9.33 -23.37 -18.32
C MET A 408 -7.96 -23.93 -17.93
N ASN A 409 -6.89 -23.13 -18.05
CA ASN A 409 -5.56 -23.55 -17.63
C ASN A 409 -5.50 -23.85 -16.13
N ALA A 410 -6.04 -22.97 -15.28
CA ALA A 410 -6.06 -23.16 -13.84
C ALA A 410 -6.80 -24.45 -13.44
N VAL A 411 -8.00 -24.66 -13.98
CA VAL A 411 -8.78 -25.88 -13.72
C VAL A 411 -8.04 -27.13 -14.20
N GLN A 412 -7.44 -27.10 -15.39
CA GLN A 412 -6.71 -28.24 -15.92
C GLN A 412 -5.48 -28.58 -15.07
N GLN A 413 -4.72 -27.58 -14.62
CA GLN A 413 -3.58 -27.81 -13.72
C GLN A 413 -4.01 -28.39 -12.36
N PHE A 414 -5.09 -27.87 -11.77
CA PHE A 414 -5.62 -28.42 -10.53
C PHE A 414 -6.11 -29.86 -10.71
N LYS A 415 -6.80 -30.16 -11.82
CA LYS A 415 -7.21 -31.53 -12.18
C LYS A 415 -6.02 -32.46 -12.35
N ASN A 416 -4.95 -32.02 -13.00
CA ASN A 416 -3.71 -32.78 -13.15
C ASN A 416 -3.08 -33.08 -11.78
N TRP A 417 -3.02 -32.09 -10.89
CA TRP A 417 -2.54 -32.29 -9.53
C TRP A 417 -3.37 -33.33 -8.77
N ARG A 418 -4.71 -33.26 -8.83
CA ARG A 418 -5.60 -34.25 -8.20
C ARG A 418 -5.37 -35.68 -8.69
N ASN A 419 -5.01 -35.83 -9.96
CA ASN A 419 -4.78 -37.13 -10.59
C ASN A 419 -3.34 -37.63 -10.46
N THR A 420 -2.44 -36.84 -9.86
CA THR A 420 -1.04 -37.22 -9.69
C THR A 420 -0.90 -38.25 -8.56
N PRO A 421 -0.12 -39.34 -8.74
CA PRO A 421 0.16 -40.28 -7.65
C PRO A 421 0.84 -39.58 -6.47
N ASN A 422 0.35 -39.83 -5.25
CA ASN A 422 0.81 -39.17 -4.03
C ASN A 422 0.80 -37.63 -4.16
N PRO A 423 -0.37 -37.02 -4.38
CA PRO A 423 -0.50 -35.58 -4.70
C PRO A 423 -0.01 -34.66 -3.57
N ASP A 424 0.15 -35.18 -2.35
CA ASP A 424 0.65 -34.41 -1.21
C ASP A 424 2.18 -34.20 -1.29
N VAL A 425 2.89 -35.05 -2.02
CA VAL A 425 4.33 -34.96 -2.30
C VAL A 425 4.57 -34.45 -3.72
N ASN A 426 3.82 -34.98 -4.68
CA ASN A 426 3.99 -34.73 -6.10
C ASN A 426 2.98 -33.69 -6.59
N ASN A 427 3.16 -32.44 -6.19
CA ASN A 427 2.36 -31.35 -6.74
C ASN A 427 3.04 -30.78 -8.00
N PRO A 428 2.46 -30.95 -9.20
CA PRO A 428 3.06 -30.48 -10.44
C PRO A 428 2.92 -28.96 -10.66
N ILE A 429 2.12 -28.27 -9.84
CA ILE A 429 1.85 -26.84 -9.98
C ILE A 429 3.05 -26.06 -9.45
N SER A 430 3.61 -25.15 -10.26
CA SER A 430 4.68 -24.26 -9.79
C SER A 430 4.23 -23.51 -8.53
N PRO A 431 5.09 -23.38 -7.49
CA PRO A 431 4.80 -22.60 -6.30
C PRO A 431 4.17 -21.24 -6.57
N ASN A 432 4.69 -20.52 -7.57
CA ASN A 432 4.23 -19.17 -7.92
C ASN A 432 2.81 -19.15 -8.49
N LEU A 433 2.36 -20.25 -9.09
CA LEU A 433 1.04 -20.35 -9.73
C LEU A 433 -0.03 -20.95 -8.81
N LYS A 434 0.36 -21.53 -7.67
CA LYS A 434 -0.57 -22.21 -6.77
C LYS A 434 -1.72 -21.29 -6.31
N SER A 435 -1.47 -20.01 -6.03
CA SER A 435 -2.53 -19.07 -5.62
C SER A 435 -3.63 -18.95 -6.68
N VAL A 436 -3.21 -18.73 -7.93
CA VAL A 436 -4.10 -18.60 -9.09
C VAL A 436 -4.84 -19.92 -9.29
N VAL A 437 -4.11 -21.04 -9.34
CA VAL A 437 -4.63 -22.36 -9.69
C VAL A 437 -5.61 -22.86 -8.64
N TYR A 438 -5.22 -22.84 -7.36
CA TYR A 438 -6.06 -23.34 -6.27
C TYR A 438 -7.34 -22.51 -6.13
N CYS A 439 -7.21 -21.18 -6.06
CA CYS A 439 -8.35 -20.30 -5.86
C CYS A 439 -9.34 -20.39 -7.03
N THR A 440 -8.85 -20.35 -8.27
CA THR A 440 -9.70 -20.42 -9.46
C THR A 440 -10.41 -21.77 -9.56
N ALA A 441 -9.70 -22.89 -9.37
CA ALA A 441 -10.30 -24.21 -9.44
C ALA A 441 -11.36 -24.44 -8.35
N ILE A 442 -11.13 -23.94 -7.12
CA ILE A 442 -12.11 -24.02 -6.02
C ILE A 442 -13.31 -23.10 -6.27
N ARG A 443 -13.10 -21.96 -6.94
CA ARG A 443 -14.17 -21.00 -7.28
C ARG A 443 -15.17 -21.56 -8.28
N VAL A 444 -14.69 -22.23 -9.32
CA VAL A 444 -15.53 -22.80 -10.39
C VAL A 444 -15.91 -24.26 -10.16
N GLY A 445 -15.18 -24.97 -9.30
CA GLY A 445 -15.49 -26.31 -8.84
C GLY A 445 -16.54 -26.32 -7.72
N GLY A 446 -16.63 -27.45 -7.01
CA GLY A 446 -17.58 -27.64 -5.92
C GLY A 446 -16.93 -28.25 -4.69
N GLN A 447 -17.73 -29.03 -3.95
CA GLN A 447 -17.27 -29.69 -2.72
C GLN A 447 -16.06 -30.61 -2.93
N SER A 448 -15.94 -31.25 -4.10
CA SER A 448 -14.86 -32.20 -4.42
C SER A 448 -13.49 -31.52 -4.43
N GLU A 449 -13.38 -30.37 -5.09
CA GLU A 449 -12.18 -29.55 -5.16
C GLU A 449 -11.86 -28.94 -3.78
N TRP A 450 -12.88 -28.48 -3.07
CA TRP A 450 -12.75 -27.89 -1.75
C TRP A 450 -12.22 -28.90 -0.72
N GLU A 451 -12.82 -30.09 -0.65
CA GLU A 451 -12.43 -31.14 0.30
C GLU A 451 -11.01 -31.66 -0.02
N PHE A 452 -10.66 -31.75 -1.31
CA PHE A 452 -9.30 -32.07 -1.71
C PHE A 452 -8.30 -31.06 -1.14
N ALA A 453 -8.52 -29.76 -1.31
CA ALA A 453 -7.64 -28.73 -0.76
C ALA A 453 -7.63 -28.72 0.79
N TRP A 454 -8.77 -28.97 1.43
CA TRP A 454 -8.89 -29.05 2.89
C TRP A 454 -8.06 -30.20 3.49
N GLN A 455 -8.08 -31.38 2.85
CA GLN A 455 -7.25 -32.51 3.27
C GLN A 455 -5.75 -32.17 3.23
N ARG A 456 -5.30 -31.46 2.19
CA ARG A 456 -3.90 -31.01 2.09
C ARG A 456 -3.56 -29.93 3.11
N TYR A 457 -4.50 -29.04 3.41
CA TYR A 457 -4.32 -28.07 4.48
C TYR A 457 -4.10 -28.79 5.82
N ARG A 458 -4.86 -29.85 6.10
CA ARG A 458 -4.70 -30.67 7.31
C ARG A 458 -3.37 -31.44 7.32
N GLY A 459 -2.95 -31.98 6.18
CA GLY A 459 -1.75 -32.82 6.05
C GLY A 459 -0.41 -32.08 5.99
N THR A 460 -0.38 -30.84 5.47
CA THR A 460 0.87 -30.08 5.36
C THR A 460 1.30 -29.45 6.68
N ASN A 461 2.61 -29.41 6.93
CA ASN A 461 3.22 -28.68 8.05
C ASN A 461 3.97 -27.41 7.60
N VAL A 462 3.91 -27.08 6.31
CA VAL A 462 4.58 -25.89 5.76
C VAL A 462 3.67 -24.68 5.93
N GLY A 463 4.11 -23.68 6.70
CA GLY A 463 3.32 -22.50 7.02
C GLY A 463 2.83 -21.74 5.78
N SER A 464 3.70 -21.54 4.78
CA SER A 464 3.31 -20.84 3.53
C SER A 464 2.25 -21.59 2.73
N GLU A 465 2.30 -22.93 2.72
CA GLU A 465 1.29 -23.75 2.02
C GLU A 465 -0.03 -23.75 2.78
N LYS A 466 0.00 -23.78 4.13
CA LYS A 466 -1.23 -23.66 4.94
C LYS A 466 -1.94 -22.33 4.69
N ASP A 467 -1.20 -21.23 4.70
CA ASP A 467 -1.73 -19.89 4.45
C ASP A 467 -2.40 -19.80 3.08
N LEU A 468 -1.72 -20.33 2.07
CA LEU A 468 -2.22 -20.35 0.70
C LEU A 468 -3.52 -21.17 0.58
N LEU A 469 -3.55 -22.37 1.14
CA LEU A 469 -4.73 -23.23 1.11
C LEU A 469 -5.91 -22.59 1.83
N LEU A 470 -5.70 -21.94 2.99
CA LEU A 470 -6.76 -21.21 3.69
C LEU A 470 -7.35 -20.09 2.83
N GLN A 471 -6.51 -19.33 2.13
CA GLN A 471 -6.97 -18.29 1.21
C GLN A 471 -7.76 -18.89 0.04
N SER A 472 -7.26 -19.95 -0.58
CA SER A 472 -7.91 -20.58 -1.73
C SER A 472 -9.24 -21.26 -1.38
N LEU A 473 -9.39 -21.84 -0.19
CA LEU A 473 -10.64 -22.44 0.28
C LEU A 473 -11.77 -21.40 0.39
N ALA A 474 -11.44 -20.13 0.62
CA ALA A 474 -12.42 -19.04 0.65
C ALA A 474 -12.91 -18.62 -0.74
N CYS A 475 -12.29 -19.09 -1.83
CA CYS A 475 -12.65 -18.71 -3.19
C CYS A 475 -13.91 -19.42 -3.71
N THR A 476 -14.41 -20.45 -3.00
CA THR A 476 -15.61 -21.19 -3.42
C THR A 476 -16.86 -20.29 -3.48
N ARG A 477 -17.75 -20.58 -4.43
CA ARG A 477 -19.06 -19.92 -4.54
C ARG A 477 -20.16 -20.64 -3.75
N GLU A 478 -19.85 -21.79 -3.15
CA GLU A 478 -20.78 -22.58 -2.33
C GLU A 478 -21.04 -21.92 -0.97
N ILE A 479 -22.22 -21.33 -0.81
CA ILE A 479 -22.61 -20.56 0.39
C ILE A 479 -22.46 -21.39 1.68
N TRP A 480 -22.85 -22.67 1.64
CA TRP A 480 -22.79 -23.53 2.82
C TRP A 480 -21.35 -23.88 3.22
N LEU A 481 -20.42 -24.01 2.24
CA LEU A 481 -19.00 -24.22 2.51
C LEU A 481 -18.37 -22.99 3.15
N LEU A 482 -18.70 -21.79 2.67
CA LEU A 482 -18.21 -20.54 3.28
C LEU A 482 -18.71 -20.37 4.71
N ASN A 483 -19.99 -20.64 5.00
CA ASN A 483 -20.52 -20.60 6.36
C ASN A 483 -19.84 -21.61 7.28
N ARG A 484 -19.68 -22.86 6.81
CA ARG A 484 -18.94 -23.91 7.55
C ARG A 484 -17.51 -23.48 7.84
N PHE A 485 -16.85 -22.84 6.87
CA PHE A 485 -15.47 -22.40 7.01
C PHE A 485 -15.33 -21.26 8.03
N LEU A 486 -16.26 -20.29 8.04
CA LEU A 486 -16.33 -19.24 9.07
C LEU A 486 -16.55 -19.84 10.47
N ASP A 487 -17.45 -20.81 10.62
CA ASP A 487 -17.67 -21.51 11.89
C ASP A 487 -16.41 -22.26 12.35
N TRP A 488 -15.75 -22.98 11.45
CA TRP A 488 -14.50 -23.69 11.77
C TRP A 488 -13.37 -22.76 12.19
N ALA A 489 -13.31 -21.53 11.67
CA ALA A 489 -12.28 -20.56 12.05
C ALA A 489 -12.34 -20.16 13.53
N VAL A 490 -13.50 -20.33 14.18
CA VAL A 490 -13.74 -19.96 15.59
C VAL A 490 -14.27 -21.13 16.42
N THR A 491 -13.96 -22.35 15.99
CA THR A 491 -14.27 -23.59 16.69
C THR A 491 -12.97 -24.26 17.12
N GLU A 492 -12.85 -24.60 18.40
CA GLU A 492 -11.70 -25.35 18.89
C GLU A 492 -11.60 -26.71 18.21
N ASN A 493 -10.38 -27.17 17.94
CA ASN A 493 -10.09 -28.47 17.31
C ASN A 493 -10.64 -28.64 15.88
N SER A 494 -11.10 -27.57 15.21
CA SER A 494 -11.49 -27.62 13.79
C SER A 494 -10.34 -27.94 12.84
N GLY A 495 -9.10 -27.78 13.30
CA GLY A 495 -7.88 -27.85 12.50
C GLY A 495 -7.38 -26.47 12.03
N ILE A 496 -8.12 -25.40 12.29
CA ILE A 496 -7.68 -24.01 12.06
C ILE A 496 -7.11 -23.46 13.37
N ARG A 497 -5.90 -22.92 13.32
CA ARG A 497 -5.29 -22.32 14.51
C ARG A 497 -5.99 -20.99 14.80
N LYS A 498 -6.13 -20.67 16.09
CA LYS A 498 -6.77 -19.42 16.54
C LYS A 498 -6.18 -18.16 15.89
N GLN A 499 -4.86 -18.13 15.69
CA GLN A 499 -4.15 -17.03 15.02
C GLN A 499 -4.46 -16.91 13.51
N ASP A 500 -4.93 -17.98 12.87
CA ASP A 500 -5.22 -18.03 11.44
C ASP A 500 -6.67 -17.66 11.12
N ALA A 501 -7.51 -17.48 12.16
CA ALA A 501 -8.92 -17.14 11.99
C ALA A 501 -9.11 -15.81 11.23
N THR A 502 -8.30 -14.79 11.51
CA THR A 502 -8.37 -13.49 10.81
C THR A 502 -8.16 -13.64 9.31
N ARG A 503 -7.28 -14.56 8.89
CA ARG A 503 -7.04 -14.88 7.48
C ARG A 503 -8.29 -15.48 6.85
N VAL A 504 -8.96 -16.41 7.52
CA VAL A 504 -10.21 -16.99 7.03
C VAL A 504 -11.28 -15.91 6.85
N PHE A 505 -11.52 -15.08 7.87
CA PHE A 505 -12.50 -13.99 7.79
C PHE A 505 -12.16 -13.00 6.67
N GLY A 506 -10.89 -12.60 6.54
CA GLY A 506 -10.43 -11.69 5.50
C GLY A 506 -10.56 -12.27 4.09
N SER A 507 -10.25 -13.56 3.91
CA SER A 507 -10.37 -14.22 2.61
C SER A 507 -11.83 -14.44 2.22
N VAL A 508 -12.70 -14.86 3.17
CA VAL A 508 -14.13 -15.02 2.91
C VAL A 508 -14.80 -13.67 2.64
N SER A 509 -14.42 -12.59 3.35
CA SER A 509 -14.98 -11.26 3.08
C SER A 509 -14.57 -10.67 1.73
N SER A 510 -13.43 -11.10 1.19
CA SER A 510 -12.95 -10.66 -0.13
C SER A 510 -13.63 -11.41 -1.28
N ASN A 511 -14.36 -12.49 -0.99
CA ASN A 511 -15.23 -13.16 -1.95
C ASN A 511 -16.58 -12.42 -2.00
N ILE A 512 -17.08 -12.08 -3.19
CA ILE A 512 -18.36 -11.37 -3.35
C ILE A 512 -19.55 -12.12 -2.71
N VAL A 513 -19.53 -13.45 -2.76
CA VAL A 513 -20.55 -14.31 -2.11
C VAL A 513 -20.32 -14.35 -0.59
N GLY A 514 -19.06 -14.33 -0.14
CA GLY A 514 -18.68 -14.43 1.26
C GLY A 514 -18.74 -13.11 2.05
N GLN A 515 -18.72 -11.97 1.37
CA GLN A 515 -18.82 -10.64 1.97
C GLN A 515 -20.06 -10.47 2.88
N PRO A 516 -21.30 -10.66 2.39
CA PRO A 516 -22.48 -10.56 3.25
C PRO A 516 -22.51 -11.65 4.33
N LEU A 517 -21.96 -12.84 4.07
CA LEU A 517 -21.88 -13.92 5.06
C LEU A 517 -20.98 -13.51 6.23
N THR A 518 -19.83 -12.93 5.95
CA THR A 518 -18.86 -12.50 6.96
C THR A 518 -19.43 -11.38 7.82
N PHE A 519 -20.08 -10.38 7.20
CA PHE A 519 -20.75 -9.31 7.94
C PHE A 519 -21.89 -9.84 8.82
N ASN A 520 -22.74 -10.72 8.28
CA ASN A 520 -23.81 -11.35 9.05
C ASN A 520 -23.28 -12.24 10.18
N TYR A 521 -22.17 -12.95 9.96
CA TYR A 521 -21.53 -13.77 10.98
C TYR A 521 -21.05 -12.91 12.14
N PHE A 522 -20.28 -11.86 11.83
CA PHE A 522 -19.84 -10.87 12.81
C PHE A 522 -21.03 -10.26 13.57
N ARG A 523 -22.09 -9.88 12.86
CA ARG A 523 -23.30 -9.35 13.45
C ARG A 523 -23.99 -10.38 14.33
N ASN A 524 -24.14 -11.63 13.93
CA ASN A 524 -24.99 -12.56 14.69
C ASN A 524 -24.23 -13.32 15.78
N LYS A 525 -22.90 -13.42 15.69
CA LYS A 525 -22.05 -14.25 16.57
C LYS A 525 -21.03 -13.44 17.39
N TRP A 526 -21.24 -12.15 17.59
CA TRP A 526 -20.30 -11.28 18.30
C TRP A 526 -19.90 -11.76 19.70
N THR A 527 -20.86 -12.24 20.49
CA THR A 527 -20.58 -12.77 21.83
C THR A 527 -19.61 -13.95 21.76
N HIS A 528 -19.87 -14.89 20.84
CA HIS A 528 -18.98 -16.03 20.57
C HIS A 528 -17.59 -15.57 20.12
N LEU A 529 -17.49 -14.61 19.19
CA LEU A 529 -16.20 -14.06 18.75
C LEU A 529 -15.41 -13.44 19.92
N ARG A 530 -16.10 -12.70 20.80
CA ARG A 530 -15.49 -12.07 21.98
C ARG A 530 -15.02 -13.09 23.01
N GLU A 531 -15.79 -14.14 23.24
CA GLU A 531 -15.41 -15.23 24.14
C GLU A 531 -14.25 -16.04 23.57
N TYR A 532 -14.32 -16.40 22.28
CA TYR A 532 -13.28 -17.17 21.60
C TYR A 532 -11.95 -16.42 21.57
N PHE A 533 -11.93 -15.13 21.22
CA PHE A 533 -10.69 -14.33 21.15
C PHE A 533 -10.28 -13.65 22.46
N GLY A 534 -11.17 -13.62 23.45
CA GLY A 534 -10.90 -13.00 24.75
C GLY A 534 -10.53 -11.53 24.65
N THR A 535 -9.36 -11.17 25.19
CA THR A 535 -8.83 -9.80 25.23
C THR A 535 -8.07 -9.39 23.97
N SER A 536 -7.97 -10.25 22.94
CA SER A 536 -7.26 -9.92 21.69
C SER A 536 -8.03 -8.89 20.85
N LEU A 537 -7.87 -7.62 21.18
CA LEU A 537 -8.52 -6.50 20.49
C LEU A 537 -8.07 -6.38 19.02
N SER A 538 -6.81 -6.68 18.72
CA SER A 538 -6.24 -6.61 17.36
C SER A 538 -6.91 -7.61 16.40
N THR A 539 -7.11 -8.85 16.84
CA THR A 539 -7.79 -9.89 16.05
C THR A 539 -9.22 -9.50 15.71
N VAL A 540 -9.96 -8.98 16.69
CA VAL A 540 -11.36 -8.56 16.51
C VAL A 540 -11.45 -7.33 15.61
N ASN A 541 -10.54 -6.36 15.74
CA ASN A 541 -10.48 -5.18 14.86
C ASN A 541 -10.23 -5.58 13.40
N ASN A 542 -9.35 -6.55 13.15
CA ASN A 542 -9.10 -7.06 11.80
C ASN A 542 -10.32 -7.76 11.19
N ILE A 543 -11.07 -8.51 11.99
CA ILE A 543 -12.33 -9.13 11.56
C ILE A 543 -13.37 -8.05 11.23
N ILE A 544 -13.49 -7.00 12.05
CA ILE A 544 -14.40 -5.87 11.76
C ILE A 544 -14.03 -5.21 10.45
N LYS A 545 -12.76 -4.84 10.27
CA LYS A 545 -12.25 -4.22 9.05
C LYS A 545 -12.55 -5.06 7.80
N SER A 546 -12.37 -6.38 7.91
CA SER A 546 -12.66 -7.34 6.84
C SER A 546 -14.16 -7.41 6.54
N ALA A 547 -14.98 -7.55 7.58
CA ALA A 547 -16.44 -7.67 7.47
C ALA A 547 -17.11 -6.42 6.92
N THR A 548 -16.51 -5.23 7.10
CA THR A 548 -17.06 -3.95 6.62
C THR A 548 -16.45 -3.47 5.31
N ARG A 549 -15.56 -4.24 4.68
CA ARG A 549 -14.77 -3.81 3.52
C ARG A 549 -15.61 -3.30 2.33
N GLY A 550 -16.60 -4.08 1.89
CA GLY A 550 -17.40 -3.71 0.70
C GLY A 550 -18.72 -3.02 1.01
N ILE A 551 -18.75 -2.25 2.09
CA ILE A 551 -19.89 -1.42 2.46
C ILE A 551 -19.75 -0.09 1.73
N SER A 552 -20.70 0.18 0.83
CA SER A 552 -20.62 1.32 -0.10
C SER A 552 -21.92 2.11 -0.22
N THR A 553 -22.97 1.71 0.52
CA THR A 553 -24.26 2.40 0.51
C THR A 553 -24.60 3.04 1.86
N SER A 554 -25.41 4.10 1.84
CA SER A 554 -25.91 4.75 3.07
C SER A 554 -26.76 3.81 3.93
N TYR A 555 -27.37 2.78 3.34
CA TYR A 555 -28.12 1.76 4.08
C TYR A 555 -27.19 0.82 4.85
N GLU A 556 -26.19 0.24 4.17
CA GLU A 556 -25.19 -0.62 4.80
C GLU A 556 -24.40 0.14 5.89
N LEU A 557 -24.08 1.42 5.67
CA LEU A 557 -23.42 2.26 6.68
C LEU A 557 -24.27 2.42 7.96
N ARG A 558 -25.60 2.55 7.81
CA ARG A 558 -26.51 2.58 8.97
C ARG A 558 -26.54 1.24 9.70
N ASP A 559 -26.53 0.13 8.96
CA ASP A 559 -26.51 -1.22 9.54
C ASP A 559 -25.20 -1.46 10.32
N VAL A 560 -24.04 -1.07 9.78
CA VAL A 560 -22.77 -1.07 10.51
C VAL A 560 -22.84 -0.22 11.76
N SER A 561 -23.31 1.02 11.62
CA SER A 561 -23.40 1.95 12.73
C SER A 561 -24.25 1.36 13.86
N GLN A 562 -25.39 0.75 13.53
CA GLN A 562 -26.24 0.08 14.51
C GLN A 562 -25.56 -1.15 15.13
N ALA A 563 -24.95 -2.02 14.32
CA ALA A 563 -24.25 -3.21 14.81
C ALA A 563 -23.06 -2.87 15.72
N VAL A 564 -22.29 -1.84 15.36
CA VAL A 564 -21.09 -1.39 16.07
C VAL A 564 -21.43 -0.56 17.30
N LEU A 565 -22.35 0.42 17.20
CA LEU A 565 -22.75 1.29 18.31
C LEU A 565 -23.39 0.49 19.45
N VAL A 566 -24.24 -0.49 19.15
CA VAL A 566 -24.87 -1.34 20.18
C VAL A 566 -23.83 -2.14 20.97
N ARG A 567 -22.63 -2.36 20.42
CA ARG A 567 -21.62 -3.27 20.97
C ARG A 567 -20.39 -2.59 21.53
N LEU A 568 -20.00 -1.42 21.01
CA LEU A 568 -18.92 -0.59 21.56
C LEU A 568 -19.35 0.21 22.82
N VAL A 569 -20.66 0.33 23.09
CA VAL A 569 -21.22 0.98 24.30
C VAL A 569 -20.78 0.30 25.61
N PHE A 570 -20.14 -0.87 25.56
CA PHE A 570 -19.60 -1.58 26.72
C PHE A 570 -18.09 -1.38 26.98
N SER A 571 -17.37 -0.60 26.16
CA SER A 571 -15.99 -0.21 26.49
C SER A 571 -16.00 0.89 27.58
N LYS A 572 -15.39 0.62 28.74
CA LYS A 572 -15.31 1.56 29.88
C LYS A 572 -14.71 2.93 29.49
N LYS A 573 -13.84 2.98 28.46
CA LYS A 573 -13.20 4.21 27.96
C LYS A 573 -14.22 5.19 27.35
N PHE A 574 -15.26 4.72 26.67
CA PHE A 574 -16.28 5.60 26.08
C PHE A 574 -17.20 6.22 27.15
N LYS A 575 -17.53 5.49 28.22
CA LYS A 575 -18.28 6.03 29.38
C LYS A 575 -17.49 7.12 30.13
N ALA A 576 -16.16 7.02 30.20
CA ALA A 576 -15.31 8.02 30.83
C ALA A 576 -15.24 9.32 30.00
N SER A 577 -15.11 9.19 28.68
CA SER A 577 -15.16 10.33 27.74
C SER A 577 -16.53 11.02 27.74
N LEU A 578 -17.62 10.25 27.75
CA LEU A 578 -18.98 10.79 27.89
C LEU A 578 -19.24 11.43 29.26
N LYS A 579 -18.71 10.89 30.37
CA LYS A 579 -18.82 11.55 31.68
C LYS A 579 -18.02 12.87 31.74
N LYS A 580 -16.86 12.94 31.09
CA LYS A 580 -16.07 14.19 30.94
C LYS A 580 -16.83 15.22 30.11
N LYS A 581 -17.42 14.81 28.98
CA LYS A 581 -18.26 15.69 28.13
C LYS A 581 -19.59 16.08 28.79
N LYS A 582 -20.25 15.20 29.55
CA LYS A 582 -21.48 15.54 30.30
C LYS A 582 -21.24 16.54 31.43
N LYS A 583 -20.11 16.46 32.13
CA LYS A 583 -19.73 17.46 33.15
C LYS A 583 -19.47 18.84 32.54
N MET A 584 -18.95 18.89 31.31
CA MET A 584 -18.72 20.14 30.58
C MET A 584 -20.00 20.82 30.07
N PHE A 585 -21.06 20.04 29.80
CA PHE A 585 -22.36 20.58 29.35
C PHE A 585 -23.31 20.96 30.50
N ILE A 586 -23.07 20.46 31.71
CA ILE A 586 -23.92 20.76 32.89
C ILE A 586 -23.40 21.98 33.67
N SER A 587 -22.18 22.49 33.41
CA SER A 587 -21.67 23.74 34.03
C SER A 587 -21.87 25.00 33.19
N LYS A 588 -22.73 24.97 32.16
CA LYS A 588 -23.18 26.13 31.37
C LYS A 588 -24.70 26.18 31.25
N LYS A 589 -25.39 25.88 32.36
CA LYS A 589 -26.78 26.30 32.59
C LYS A 589 -26.87 26.97 33.94
#